data_AF-A0AAU4VWZ0-F1
#
_entry.id   AF-A0AAU4VWZ0-F1
#
_cell.length_a   1.000
_cell.length_b   1.000
_cell.length_c   1.000
_cell.angle_alpha   90.00
_cell.angle_beta   90.00
_cell.angle_gamma   90.00
#
_symmetry.space_group_name_H-M   'P 1'
#
loop_
_entity.id
_entity.type
_entity.pdbx_description
1 polymer ?
#
loop_
_entity_poly.entity_id
_entity_poly.type
_entity_poly.pdbx_seq_one_letter_code
_entity_poly.pdbx_strand_id
1 'polypeptide(L)'
;MGLTEEIADYREGRGDPGRLVGEFRRAALLVPVAGTAAAAAGGAGGDAAGGLMSALSGGIRWFYAFTDEQALFRFARARGEDGREWPFLAVLGARLVDAVVPQVDGPAGVAVNVADADGSMLFPPVAGIVPDECAVNVAADRAAGRAAGGAVA
;
A
#
# COMPACT_ATOMS: atom_id res chain seq x y z
N MET A 1 -12.80 -8.34 -14.31
CA MET A 1 -12.78 -7.08 -13.55
C MET A 1 -11.41 -6.95 -12.96
N GLY A 2 -10.75 -5.82 -13.14
CA GLY A 2 -9.45 -5.56 -12.53
C GLY A 2 -9.59 -4.99 -11.12
N LEU A 3 -8.54 -5.09 -10.30
CA LEU A 3 -8.51 -4.48 -8.96
C LEU A 3 -8.89 -2.99 -8.97
N THR A 4 -8.44 -2.24 -9.98
CA THR A 4 -8.75 -0.81 -10.12
C THR A 4 -10.25 -0.53 -10.26
N GLU A 5 -10.99 -1.39 -10.96
CA GLU A 5 -12.44 -1.26 -11.11
C GLU A 5 -13.15 -1.54 -9.78
N GLU A 6 -12.76 -2.60 -9.08
CA GLU A 6 -13.32 -2.92 -7.75
C GLU A 6 -12.99 -1.83 -6.72
N ILE A 7 -11.81 -1.20 -6.79
CA ILE A 7 -11.46 -0.04 -5.93
C ILE A 7 -12.40 1.13 -6.20
N ALA A 8 -12.65 1.45 -7.48
CA ALA A 8 -13.56 2.53 -7.86
C ALA A 8 -14.99 2.23 -7.38
N ASP A 9 -15.49 1.02 -7.63
CA ASP A 9 -16.82 0.59 -7.20
C ASP A 9 -16.97 0.62 -5.67
N TYR A 10 -15.98 0.17 -4.92
CA TYR A 10 -16.00 0.21 -3.46
C TYR A 10 -16.01 1.65 -2.91
N ARG A 11 -15.23 2.55 -3.51
CA ARG A 11 -15.19 3.97 -3.15
C ARG A 11 -16.50 4.69 -3.46
N GLU A 12 -17.20 4.27 -4.51
CA GLU A 12 -18.54 4.75 -4.84
C GLU A 12 -19.64 4.09 -3.97
N GLY A 13 -19.27 3.19 -3.05
CA GLY A 13 -20.20 2.48 -2.16
C GLY A 13 -21.00 1.37 -2.86
N ARG A 14 -20.61 1.00 -4.09
CA ARG A 14 -21.25 -0.05 -4.90
C ARG A 14 -20.50 -1.39 -4.84
N GLY A 15 -19.24 -1.37 -4.39
CA GLY A 15 -18.37 -2.55 -4.34
C GLY A 15 -18.56 -3.41 -3.10
N ASP A 16 -18.32 -4.71 -3.26
CA ASP A 16 -18.30 -5.68 -2.16
C ASP A 16 -16.88 -5.77 -1.57
N PRO A 17 -16.69 -5.52 -0.25
CA PRO A 17 -15.37 -5.63 0.38
C PRO A 17 -14.75 -7.02 0.23
N GLY A 18 -15.52 -8.11 0.28
CA GLY A 18 -15.00 -9.47 0.11
C GLY A 18 -14.48 -9.70 -1.31
N ARG A 19 -15.15 -9.13 -2.30
CA ARG A 19 -14.75 -9.18 -3.71
C ARG A 19 -13.51 -8.34 -3.99
N LEU A 20 -13.47 -7.12 -3.46
CA LEU A 20 -12.32 -6.23 -3.53
C LEU A 20 -11.06 -6.91 -2.97
N VAL A 21 -11.16 -7.54 -1.81
CA VAL A 21 -10.04 -8.27 -1.20
C VAL A 21 -9.67 -9.50 -2.02
N GLY A 22 -10.65 -10.21 -2.56
CA GLY A 22 -10.44 -11.35 -3.46
C GLY A 22 -9.65 -10.96 -4.72
N GLU A 23 -10.00 -9.84 -5.35
CA GLU A 23 -9.27 -9.31 -6.51
C GLU A 23 -7.91 -8.75 -6.12
N PHE A 24 -7.79 -8.07 -4.97
CA PHE A 24 -6.50 -7.61 -4.45
C PHE A 24 -5.51 -8.78 -4.29
N ARG A 25 -5.96 -9.89 -3.70
CA ARG A 25 -5.12 -11.07 -3.51
C ARG A 25 -4.65 -11.70 -4.82
N ARG A 26 -5.45 -11.60 -5.89
CA ARG A 26 -5.16 -12.14 -7.22
C ARG A 26 -4.39 -11.17 -8.12
N ALA A 27 -4.45 -9.87 -7.83
CA ALA A 27 -3.79 -8.85 -8.61
C ALA A 27 -2.26 -8.90 -8.46
N ALA A 28 -1.56 -8.73 -9.57
CA ALA A 28 -0.14 -8.44 -9.56
C ALA A 28 0.06 -6.96 -9.23
N LEU A 29 0.81 -6.70 -8.16
CA LEU A 29 1.09 -5.37 -7.65
C LEU A 29 2.58 -5.09 -7.79
N LEU A 30 2.89 -3.88 -8.22
CA LEU A 30 4.26 -3.35 -8.27
C LEU A 30 4.58 -2.77 -6.91
N VAL A 31 5.53 -3.38 -6.21
CA VAL A 31 6.01 -2.91 -4.91
C VAL A 31 7.35 -2.24 -5.13
N PRO A 32 7.50 -0.92 -4.91
CA PRO A 32 8.79 -0.26 -5.03
C PRO A 32 9.73 -0.84 -3.97
N VAL A 33 10.94 -1.18 -4.41
CA VAL A 33 12.01 -1.52 -3.48
C VAL A 33 12.77 -0.25 -3.13
N ALA A 34 13.12 -0.13 -1.85
CA ALA A 34 14.10 0.83 -1.38
C ALA A 34 15.46 0.47 -1.99
N GLY A 35 15.69 0.92 -3.23
CA GLY A 35 17.04 1.07 -3.74
C GLY A 35 17.84 1.96 -2.79
N THR A 36 19.15 1.79 -2.74
CA THR A 36 20.06 2.47 -1.81
C THR A 36 19.93 4.00 -1.76
N ALA A 37 19.28 4.63 -2.74
CA ALA A 37 18.97 6.06 -2.79
C ALA A 37 17.59 6.46 -2.22
N ALA A 38 16.58 5.58 -2.23
CA ALA A 38 15.23 5.89 -1.72
C ALA A 38 15.12 5.81 -0.19
N ALA A 39 16.11 5.19 0.47
CA ALA A 39 16.30 5.22 1.92
C ALA A 39 16.69 6.61 2.46
N ALA A 40 17.03 7.58 1.59
CA ALA A 40 17.46 8.93 1.98
C ALA A 40 16.30 9.95 2.08
N ALA A 41 15.11 9.66 1.54
CA ALA A 41 13.96 10.55 1.60
C ALA A 41 12.99 10.19 2.75
N GLY A 42 13.49 10.29 3.99
CA GLY A 42 12.68 10.55 5.19
C GLY A 42 11.93 9.37 5.84
N GLY A 43 12.53 8.83 6.91
CA GLY A 43 11.81 8.54 8.16
C GLY A 43 11.40 7.10 8.49
N ALA A 44 12.28 6.43 9.26
CA ALA A 44 12.06 5.40 10.29
C ALA A 44 11.49 4.01 9.92
N GLY A 45 12.31 2.99 10.19
CA GLY A 45 11.87 1.59 10.37
C GLY A 45 12.48 0.63 9.36
N GLY A 46 13.81 0.51 9.36
CA GLY A 46 14.48 -0.62 8.71
C GLY A 46 14.48 -1.79 9.67
N ASP A 47 13.77 -2.85 9.31
CA ASP A 47 13.83 -4.13 10.02
C ASP A 47 13.67 -5.29 9.03
N ALA A 48 14.79 -6.00 8.91
CA ALA A 48 15.08 -7.39 8.52
C ALA A 48 14.50 -8.04 7.25
N ALA A 49 13.53 -7.48 6.53
CA ALA A 49 13.02 -8.10 5.29
C ALA A 49 13.28 -7.23 4.04
N GLY A 50 14.56 -7.11 3.66
CA GLY A 50 14.92 -6.99 2.23
C GLY A 50 14.32 -5.85 1.41
N GLY A 51 14.25 -4.63 1.93
CA GLY A 51 14.23 -3.43 1.09
C GLY A 51 12.95 -3.17 0.30
N LEU A 52 11.75 -3.51 0.80
CA LEU A 52 10.49 -2.95 0.26
C LEU A 52 10.17 -1.60 0.90
N MET A 53 9.58 -0.69 0.14
CA MET A 53 9.23 0.62 0.66
C MET A 53 7.95 0.55 1.51
N SER A 54 8.06 0.99 2.76
CA SER A 54 6.94 1.05 3.69
C SER A 54 6.96 2.33 4.52
N ALA A 55 5.81 2.74 5.06
CA ALA A 55 5.71 3.84 6.00
C ALA A 55 4.96 3.43 7.27
N LEU A 56 5.44 3.86 8.44
CA LEU A 56 4.76 3.66 9.70
C LEU A 56 3.74 4.77 9.91
N SER A 57 2.46 4.43 10.03
CA SER A 57 1.39 5.41 10.30
C SER A 57 0.32 4.79 11.20
N GLY A 58 -0.01 5.47 12.30
CA GLY A 58 -0.98 4.98 13.29
C GLY A 58 -0.56 3.70 14.01
N GLY A 59 0.75 3.45 14.14
CA GLY A 59 1.28 2.20 14.71
C GLY A 59 1.22 0.99 13.77
N ILE A 60 0.76 1.18 12.52
CA ILE A 60 0.69 0.14 11.48
C ILE A 60 1.76 0.43 10.43
N ARG A 61 2.48 -0.62 9.99
CA ARG A 61 3.39 -0.53 8.86
C ARG A 61 2.63 -0.68 7.55
N TRP A 62 2.68 0.34 6.70
CA TRP A 62 2.00 0.37 5.41
C TRP A 62 2.98 0.11 4.28
N PHE A 63 2.85 -1.03 3.61
CA PHE A 63 3.61 -1.34 2.40
C PHE A 63 3.00 -0.64 1.20
N TYR A 64 3.83 0.05 0.41
CA TYR A 64 3.36 0.68 -0.81
C TYR A 64 3.24 -0.35 -1.94
N ALA A 65 2.12 -0.33 -2.63
CA ALA A 65 1.85 -1.19 -3.77
C ALA A 65 1.17 -0.38 -4.88
N PHE A 66 1.41 -0.72 -6.14
CA PHE A 66 0.82 -0.03 -7.28
C PHE A 66 0.20 -1.03 -8.25
N THR A 67 -0.94 -0.70 -8.83
CA THR A 67 -1.61 -1.55 -9.82
C THR A 67 -0.88 -1.61 -11.15
N ASP A 68 -0.14 -0.54 -11.47
CA ASP A 68 0.49 -0.34 -12.76
C ASP A 68 1.65 0.66 -12.65
N GLU A 69 2.47 0.70 -13.70
CA GLU A 69 3.64 1.58 -13.76
C GLU A 69 3.25 3.07 -13.77
N GLN A 70 2.06 3.44 -14.28
CA GLN A 70 1.65 4.85 -14.27
C GLN A 70 1.35 5.31 -12.85
N ALA A 71 0.70 4.47 -12.03
CA ALA A 71 0.47 4.75 -10.62
C ALA A 71 1.80 4.87 -9.85
N LEU A 72 2.78 4.02 -10.14
CA LEU A 72 4.14 4.14 -9.60
C LEU A 72 4.82 5.43 -10.06
N PHE A 73 4.71 5.78 -11.35
CA PHE A 73 5.30 7.00 -11.90
C PHE A 73 4.69 8.27 -11.29
N ARG A 74 3.39 8.29 -11.02
CA ARG A 74 2.75 9.40 -10.29
C ARG A 74 3.35 9.58 -8.90
N PHE A 75 3.64 8.48 -8.22
CA PHE A 75 4.29 8.49 -6.91
C PHE A 75 5.74 8.96 -6.98
N ALA A 76 6.51 8.50 -7.96
CA ALA A 76 7.85 8.98 -8.24
C ALA A 76 7.86 10.50 -8.54
N ARG A 77 6.93 10.95 -9.38
CA ARG A 77 6.76 12.37 -9.73
C ARG A 77 6.34 13.21 -8.54
N ALA A 78 5.46 12.71 -7.67
CA ALA A 78 5.09 13.39 -6.43
C ALA A 78 6.28 13.60 -5.48
N ARG A 79 7.33 12.78 -5.63
CA ARG A 79 8.60 12.91 -4.88
C ARG A 79 9.69 13.69 -5.63
N GLY A 80 9.45 14.10 -6.87
CA GLY A 80 10.46 14.74 -7.72
C GLY A 80 11.57 13.78 -8.17
N GLU A 81 11.29 12.47 -8.18
CA GLU A 81 12.23 11.42 -8.58
C GLU A 81 11.75 10.71 -9.87
N ASP A 82 11.04 11.40 -10.75
CA ASP A 82 10.57 10.90 -12.05
C ASP A 82 11.69 10.73 -13.09
N GLY A 83 12.85 11.34 -12.85
CA GLY A 83 14.03 11.25 -13.72
C GLY A 83 14.94 10.03 -13.49
N ARG A 84 14.58 9.10 -12.59
CA ARG A 84 15.38 7.89 -12.31
C ARG A 84 14.58 6.61 -12.51
N GLU A 85 15.27 5.51 -12.79
CA GLU A 85 14.66 4.18 -12.79
C GLU A 85 14.24 3.82 -11.36
N TRP A 86 12.96 3.50 -11.18
CA TRP A 86 12.43 3.04 -9.91
C TRP A 86 12.43 1.52 -9.90
N PRO A 87 13.32 0.87 -9.14
CA PRO A 87 13.28 -0.58 -9.03
C PRO A 87 11.99 -0.98 -8.31
N PHE A 88 11.21 -1.84 -8.94
CA PHE A 88 9.99 -2.41 -8.39
C PHE A 88 9.99 -3.92 -8.53
N LEU A 89 9.29 -4.59 -7.62
CA LEU A 89 9.02 -6.02 -7.68
C LEU A 89 7.55 -6.22 -7.98
N ALA A 90 7.25 -6.96 -9.05
CA ALA A 90 5.90 -7.41 -9.33
C ALA A 90 5.59 -8.66 -8.49
N VAL A 91 4.69 -8.52 -7.52
CA VAL A 91 4.29 -9.61 -6.62
C VAL A 91 2.77 -9.68 -6.54
N LEU A 92 2.23 -10.89 -6.38
CA LEU A 92 0.80 -11.05 -6.13
C LEU A 92 0.43 -10.44 -4.77
N GLY A 93 -0.71 -9.77 -4.69
CA GLY A 93 -1.22 -9.20 -3.43
C GLY A 93 -1.30 -10.26 -2.32
N ALA A 94 -1.72 -11.49 -2.65
CA ALA A 94 -1.70 -12.62 -1.72
C ALA A 94 -0.29 -12.89 -1.17
N ARG A 95 0.75 -12.91 -2.01
CA ARG A 95 2.12 -13.13 -1.54
C ARG A 95 2.62 -11.98 -0.69
N LEU A 96 2.24 -10.75 -0.99
CA LEU A 96 2.59 -9.60 -0.18
C LEU A 96 2.03 -9.76 1.24
N VAL A 97 0.73 -10.06 1.37
CA VAL A 97 0.10 -10.21 2.69
C VAL A 97 0.45 -11.52 3.40
N ASP A 98 0.62 -12.62 2.69
CA ASP A 98 0.84 -13.94 3.31
C ASP A 98 2.33 -14.20 3.61
N ALA A 99 3.26 -13.59 2.85
CA ALA A 99 4.69 -13.83 3.04
C ALA A 99 5.41 -12.65 3.70
N VAL A 100 4.99 -11.40 3.46
CA VAL A 100 5.70 -10.22 4.02
C VAL A 100 5.14 -9.84 5.39
N VAL A 101 3.82 -9.88 5.59
CA VAL A 101 3.23 -9.51 6.90
C VAL A 101 3.76 -10.37 8.05
N PRO A 102 3.89 -11.71 7.93
CA PRO A 102 4.43 -12.53 9.02
C PRO A 102 5.92 -12.28 9.31
N GLN A 103 6.64 -11.61 8.41
CA GLN A 103 8.05 -11.24 8.59
C GLN A 103 8.22 -9.88 9.27
N VAL A 104 7.14 -9.12 9.47
CA VAL A 104 7.18 -7.83 10.16
C VAL A 104 6.83 -8.02 11.63
N ASP A 105 7.64 -7.42 12.50
CA ASP A 105 7.32 -7.32 13.93
C ASP A 105 6.20 -6.29 14.16
N GLY A 106 4.94 -6.71 14.00
CA GLY A 106 3.76 -5.91 14.29
C GLY A 106 2.74 -5.82 13.16
N PRO A 107 1.71 -4.97 13.30
CA PRO A 107 0.62 -4.91 12.34
C PRO A 107 1.07 -4.25 11.03
N ALA A 108 0.85 -4.96 9.92
CA ALA A 108 1.24 -4.50 8.59
C ALA A 108 0.09 -4.51 7.58
N GLY A 109 -0.24 -3.34 7.05
CA GLY A 109 -1.21 -3.14 5.99
C GLY A 109 -0.56 -2.85 4.64
N VAL A 110 -1.39 -2.81 3.58
CA VAL A 110 -0.95 -2.48 2.23
C VAL A 110 -1.67 -1.23 1.74
N ALA A 111 -0.92 -0.26 1.25
CA ALA A 111 -1.42 0.96 0.64
C ALA A 111 -1.24 0.90 -0.87
N VAL A 112 -2.35 0.72 -1.59
CA VAL A 112 -2.38 0.65 -3.05
C VAL A 112 -2.55 2.05 -3.64
N ASN A 113 -1.75 2.39 -4.65
CA ASN A 113 -1.87 3.61 -5.45
C ASN A 113 -1.91 4.91 -4.62
N VAL A 114 -1.08 5.03 -3.57
CA VAL A 114 -1.13 6.15 -2.60
C VAL A 114 -0.99 7.56 -3.24
N ALA A 115 -0.41 7.65 -4.44
CA ALA A 115 -0.27 8.90 -5.21
C ALA A 115 -1.42 9.15 -6.21
N ASP A 116 -2.45 8.31 -6.20
CA ASP A 116 -3.66 8.45 -6.99
C ASP A 116 -4.83 8.76 -6.03
N ALA A 117 -5.30 10.00 -6.04
CA ALA A 117 -6.38 10.40 -5.13
C ALA A 117 -7.68 9.63 -5.40
N ASP A 118 -7.93 9.24 -6.65
CA ASP A 118 -9.14 8.55 -7.09
C ASP A 118 -8.97 7.02 -7.05
N GLY A 119 -7.76 6.53 -7.33
CA GLY A 119 -7.42 5.11 -7.35
C GLY A 119 -6.77 4.54 -6.08
N SER A 120 -6.51 5.35 -5.05
CA SER A 120 -5.83 4.90 -3.82
C SER A 120 -6.73 4.02 -2.95
N MET A 121 -6.19 2.92 -2.42
CA MET A 121 -6.93 2.06 -1.50
C MET A 121 -6.03 1.57 -0.38
N LEU A 122 -6.55 1.58 0.85
CA LEU A 122 -5.86 1.03 2.01
C LEU A 122 -6.47 -0.33 2.35
N PHE A 123 -5.60 -1.32 2.49
CA PHE A 123 -5.91 -2.67 2.93
C PHE A 123 -5.35 -2.84 4.35
N PRO A 124 -6.15 -2.57 5.40
CA PRO A 124 -5.68 -2.68 6.78
C PRO A 124 -5.42 -4.14 7.16
N PRO A 125 -4.57 -4.39 8.18
CA PRO A 125 -4.30 -5.73 8.69
C PRO A 125 -5.49 -6.27 9.50
N VAL A 126 -6.59 -6.62 8.84
CA VAL A 126 -7.79 -7.19 9.46
C VAL A 126 -8.05 -8.61 8.97
N ALA A 127 -8.81 -9.37 9.74
CA ALA A 127 -9.20 -10.73 9.39
C ALA A 127 -9.90 -10.75 8.02
N GLY A 128 -9.49 -11.69 7.17
CA GLY A 128 -9.93 -11.80 5.77
C GLY A 128 -9.00 -11.14 4.75
N ILE A 129 -8.18 -10.15 5.16
CA ILE A 129 -7.14 -9.54 4.31
C ILE A 129 -5.79 -10.19 4.58
N VAL A 130 -5.38 -10.21 5.84
CA VAL A 130 -4.13 -10.84 6.32
C VAL A 130 -4.44 -12.17 7.03
N PRO A 131 -3.46 -13.06 7.22
CA PRO A 131 -3.61 -14.24 8.06
C PRO A 131 -4.15 -13.88 9.44
N ASP A 132 -5.03 -14.72 10.00
CA ASP A 132 -5.73 -14.43 11.25
C ASP A 132 -4.79 -14.19 12.44
N GLU A 133 -3.60 -14.82 12.43
CA GLU A 133 -2.55 -14.62 13.44
C GLU A 133 -1.93 -13.20 13.43
N CYS A 134 -1.97 -12.53 12.28
CA CYS A 134 -1.47 -11.16 12.09
C CYS A 134 -2.60 -10.13 12.06
N ALA A 135 -3.86 -10.58 12.07
CA ALA A 135 -5.01 -9.70 11.99
C ALA A 135 -5.17 -8.90 13.29
N VAL A 136 -5.13 -7.57 13.14
CA VAL A 136 -5.54 -6.66 14.21
C VAL A 136 -7.04 -6.46 14.12
N ASN A 137 -7.69 -6.57 15.27
CA ASN A 137 -9.07 -6.14 15.42
C ASN A 137 -9.10 -4.60 15.46
N VAL A 138 -8.95 -3.97 14.29
CA VAL A 138 -9.07 -2.52 14.15
C VAL A 138 -10.55 -2.18 14.20
N ALA A 139 -11.05 -1.86 15.39
CA ALA A 139 -12.28 -1.07 15.50
C ALA A 139 -12.05 0.20 14.67
N ALA A 140 -12.74 0.30 13.54
CA ALA A 140 -12.48 1.22 12.44
C ALA A 140 -12.33 2.68 12.91
N ASP A 141 -11.10 3.15 13.08
CA ASP A 141 -10.87 4.57 13.32
C ASP A 141 -10.82 5.30 11.98
N ARG A 142 -11.99 5.84 11.60
CA ARG A 142 -12.27 6.62 10.39
C ARG A 142 -11.51 7.97 10.31
N ALA A 143 -10.31 8.10 10.87
CA ALA A 143 -9.72 9.40 11.17
C ALA A 143 -8.58 9.91 10.24
N ALA A 144 -8.13 9.17 9.21
CA ALA A 144 -6.96 9.60 8.43
C ALA A 144 -7.27 10.26 7.06
N GLY A 145 -8.51 10.73 6.84
CA GLY A 145 -8.96 11.37 5.59
C GLY A 145 -8.77 12.90 5.51
N ARG A 146 -8.17 13.55 6.51
CA ARG A 146 -7.96 15.01 6.52
C ARG A 146 -6.63 15.38 7.16
N ALA A 147 -5.54 15.39 6.39
CA ALA A 147 -4.40 16.32 6.56
C ALA A 147 -3.26 16.00 5.58
N ALA A 148 -3.51 16.18 4.28
CA ALA A 148 -2.43 16.43 3.32
C ALA A 148 -2.96 17.32 2.18
N GLY A 149 -3.75 18.34 2.54
CA GLY A 149 -4.06 19.46 1.67
C GLY A 149 -3.04 20.55 1.93
N GLY A 150 -2.27 20.89 0.90
CA GLY A 150 -1.05 21.67 0.99
C GLY A 150 -1.21 23.06 1.62
N ALA A 151 -0.20 23.42 2.41
CA ALA A 151 0.12 24.82 2.67
C ALA A 151 0.96 25.32 1.49
N VAL A 152 0.36 26.11 0.60
CA VAL A 152 1.08 27.07 -0.25
C VAL A 152 0.20 28.30 -0.45
N ALA A 153 0.43 29.33 0.38
CA ALA A 153 0.49 30.74 0.03
C ALA A 153 0.91 31.52 1.29
#